data_AF-A0A355V8A8-F1
#
_entry.id   AF-A0A355V8A8-F1
#
_cell.length_a   1.000
_cell.length_b   1.000
_cell.length_c   1.000
_cell.angle_alpha   90.00
_cell.angle_beta   90.00
_cell.angle_gamma   90.00
#
_symmetry.space_group_name_H-M   'P 1'
#
loop_
_entity.id
_entity.type
_entity.pdbx_description
1 polymer ?
#
loop_
_entity_poly.entity_id
_entity_poly.type
_entity_poly.pdbx_seq_one_letter_code
_entity_poly.pdbx_strand_id
1 'polypeptide(L)'
;TRVAAAGHSQGGGGALMMGRDLRVDTVIAIQPYTRGPRFVPQVISDLKGPLLLLSGTEDVTAAPDIHQQPVFEQSPVDTTWLNLRGATHLAPMQTGGSYLGPMTAWLRWILWDDPVPAPLFEGDNCVLCQQDNWTVNRKAQSQ
;
A
#
# COMPACT_ATOMS: atom_id res chain seq x y z
N THR A 1 -0.72 6.36 18.06
CA THR A 1 -1.64 7.47 17.70
C THR A 1 -2.75 6.85 16.85
N ARG A 2 -3.58 7.62 16.12
CA ARG A 2 -4.50 7.06 15.10
C ARG A 2 -4.41 7.90 13.82
N VAL A 3 -3.26 7.88 13.16
CA VAL A 3 -2.94 8.70 11.98
C VAL A 3 -2.45 7.81 10.85
N ALA A 4 -2.99 8.00 9.66
CA ALA A 4 -2.48 7.39 8.43
C ALA A 4 -1.99 8.46 7.45
N ALA A 5 -0.95 8.11 6.69
CA ALA A 5 -0.54 8.87 5.51
C ALA A 5 -0.95 8.10 4.26
N ALA A 6 -1.65 8.75 3.34
CA ALA A 6 -2.08 8.15 2.09
C ALA A 6 -1.84 9.09 0.90
N GLY A 7 -1.57 8.52 -0.27
CA GLY A 7 -1.42 9.32 -1.48
C GLY A 7 -1.27 8.49 -2.76
N HIS A 8 -1.52 9.13 -3.89
CA HIS A 8 -1.41 8.54 -5.23
C HIS A 8 -0.19 9.05 -5.99
N SER A 9 0.45 8.19 -6.80
CA SER A 9 1.57 8.56 -7.68
C SER A 9 2.72 9.20 -6.87
N GLN A 10 3.15 10.41 -7.20
CA GLN A 10 4.13 11.15 -6.40
C GLN A 10 3.67 11.36 -4.94
N GLY A 11 2.36 11.54 -4.73
CA GLY A 11 1.77 11.60 -3.38
C GLY A 11 1.87 10.27 -2.63
N GLY A 12 1.85 9.13 -3.33
CA GLY A 12 2.12 7.82 -2.73
C GLY A 12 3.57 7.68 -2.28
N GLY A 13 4.52 8.20 -3.09
CA GLY A 13 5.91 8.37 -2.67
C GLY A 13 6.04 9.30 -1.46
N GLY A 14 5.26 10.38 -1.42
CA GLY A 14 5.14 11.28 -0.26
C GLY A 14 4.64 10.57 1.00
N ALA A 15 3.62 9.72 0.87
CA ALA A 15 3.08 8.94 1.98
C ALA A 15 4.14 7.97 2.56
N LEU A 16 4.92 7.31 1.70
CA LEU A 16 6.07 6.50 2.13
C LEU A 16 7.10 7.34 2.90
N MET A 17 7.42 8.56 2.43
CA MET A 17 8.34 9.46 3.15
C MET A 17 7.78 9.93 4.52
N MET A 18 6.46 9.96 4.70
CA MET A 18 5.82 10.25 5.99
C MET A 18 5.83 9.05 6.94
N GLY A 19 5.90 7.82 6.43
CA GLY A 19 5.92 6.60 7.24
C GLY A 19 7.12 6.41 8.16
N ARG A 20 8.14 7.28 8.07
CA ARG A 20 9.26 7.35 9.02
C ARG A 20 8.94 8.11 10.31
N ASP A 21 7.88 8.93 10.31
CA ASP A 21 7.47 9.71 11.46
C ASP A 21 6.72 8.81 12.46
N LEU A 22 7.15 8.79 13.71
CA LEU A 22 6.57 7.96 14.78
C LEU A 22 5.09 8.26 15.08
N ARG A 23 4.57 9.39 14.60
CA ARG A 23 3.15 9.75 14.75
C ARG A 23 2.28 9.13 13.66
N VAL A 24 2.85 8.57 12.60
CA VAL A 24 2.11 7.90 11.52
C VAL A 24 2.01 6.42 11.84
N ASP A 25 0.81 5.96 12.15
CA ASP A 25 0.56 4.58 12.58
C ASP A 25 0.46 3.62 11.39
N THR A 26 0.14 4.11 10.19
CA THR A 26 0.14 3.29 8.95
C THR A 26 0.25 4.12 7.69
N VAL A 27 0.73 3.51 6.60
CA VAL A 27 0.82 4.13 5.27
C VAL A 27 -0.04 3.39 4.26
N ILE A 28 -0.74 4.14 3.40
CA ILE A 28 -1.40 3.63 2.20
C ILE A 28 -0.76 4.29 0.96
N ALA A 29 0.06 3.55 0.24
CA ALA A 29 0.75 4.05 -0.95
C ALA A 29 0.05 3.56 -2.23
N ILE A 30 -0.66 4.45 -2.93
CA ILE A 30 -1.45 4.12 -4.13
C ILE A 30 -0.62 4.39 -5.38
N GLN A 31 -0.26 3.34 -6.12
CA GLN A 31 0.58 3.42 -7.32
C GLN A 31 1.76 4.39 -7.12
N PRO A 32 2.55 4.26 -6.03
CA PRO A 32 3.51 5.28 -5.65
C PRO A 32 4.60 5.43 -6.71
N TYR A 33 4.91 6.66 -7.10
CA TYR A 33 6.00 6.98 -8.00
C TYR A 33 7.28 7.27 -7.21
N THR A 34 8.20 6.31 -7.22
CA THR A 34 9.40 6.24 -6.36
C THR A 34 10.73 6.50 -7.09
N ARG A 35 10.70 6.98 -8.33
CA ARG A 35 11.92 7.34 -9.11
C ARG A 35 12.04 8.83 -9.41
N GLY A 36 11.11 9.64 -8.90
CA GLY A 36 11.13 11.07 -9.10
C GLY A 36 12.23 11.77 -8.30
N PRO A 37 12.67 12.97 -8.72
CA PRO A 37 13.75 13.70 -8.06
C PRO A 37 13.43 14.13 -6.62
N ARG A 38 12.16 14.05 -6.21
CA ARG A 38 11.69 14.41 -4.87
C ARG A 38 11.55 13.20 -3.93
N PHE A 39 11.65 11.97 -4.45
CA PHE A 39 11.57 10.77 -3.63
C PHE A 39 12.96 10.44 -3.07
N VAL A 40 13.01 10.08 -1.80
CA VAL A 40 14.24 9.68 -1.11
C VAL A 40 14.19 8.17 -0.85
N PRO A 41 14.86 7.31 -1.63
CA PRO A 41 14.70 5.85 -1.53
C PRO A 41 14.98 5.27 -0.15
N GLN A 42 15.92 5.86 0.60
CA GLN A 42 16.30 5.44 1.94
C GLN A 42 15.13 5.47 2.95
N VAL A 43 14.05 6.22 2.69
CA VAL A 43 12.90 6.25 3.60
C VAL A 43 12.19 4.90 3.70
N ILE A 44 12.36 4.01 2.71
CA ILE A 44 11.71 2.69 2.72
C ILE A 44 12.23 1.86 3.90
N SER A 45 13.53 1.91 4.20
CA SER A 45 14.12 1.23 5.36
C SER A 45 13.82 1.91 6.70
N ASP A 46 13.22 3.09 6.68
CA ASP A 46 12.89 3.86 7.89
C ASP A 46 11.41 3.77 8.29
N LEU A 47 10.57 3.06 7.51
CA LEU A 47 9.15 2.88 7.80
C LEU A 47 8.94 2.31 9.21
N LYS A 48 7.93 2.84 9.92
CA LYS A 48 7.65 2.50 11.33
C LYS A 48 6.39 1.68 11.54
N GLY A 49 5.35 1.92 10.75
CA GLY A 49 4.05 1.25 10.87
C GLY A 49 3.75 0.40 9.64
N PRO A 50 2.74 -0.49 9.71
CA PRO A 50 2.37 -1.38 8.63
C PRO A 50 1.99 -0.60 7.35
N LEU A 51 2.30 -1.19 6.20
CA LEU A 51 2.15 -0.59 4.88
C LEU A 51 1.11 -1.36 4.04
N LEU A 52 0.10 -0.64 3.56
CA LEU A 52 -0.73 -1.06 2.43
C LEU A 52 -0.17 -0.46 1.13
N LEU A 53 0.43 -1.30 0.31
CA LEU A 53 0.96 -0.94 -1.00
C LEU A 53 -0.04 -1.34 -2.08
N LEU A 54 -0.38 -0.43 -2.98
CA LEU A 54 -1.37 -0.67 -4.02
C LEU A 54 -0.75 -0.37 -5.39
N SER A 55 -0.97 -1.24 -6.36
CA SER A 55 -0.51 -1.04 -7.75
C SER A 55 -1.56 -1.48 -8.77
N GLY A 56 -1.29 -1.21 -10.05
CA GLY A 56 -2.09 -1.69 -11.16
C GLY A 56 -1.21 -2.33 -12.23
N THR A 57 -1.62 -3.47 -12.78
CA THR A 57 -0.79 -4.23 -13.74
C THR A 57 -0.61 -3.53 -15.08
N GLU A 58 -1.48 -2.58 -15.42
CA GLU A 58 -1.42 -1.79 -16.65
C GLU A 58 -0.96 -0.35 -16.38
N ASP A 59 -0.40 -0.10 -15.20
CA ASP A 59 0.22 1.18 -14.89
C ASP A 59 1.58 1.30 -15.59
N VAL A 60 1.62 2.06 -16.69
CA VAL A 60 2.85 2.36 -17.44
C VAL A 60 3.58 3.61 -16.94
N THR A 61 3.02 4.33 -15.96
CA THR A 61 3.62 5.57 -15.41
C THR A 61 4.41 5.28 -14.14
N ALA A 62 3.84 4.48 -13.24
CA ALA A 62 4.46 4.01 -12.02
C ALA A 62 4.43 2.47 -11.99
N ALA A 63 5.07 1.85 -12.98
CA ALA A 63 5.07 0.41 -13.21
C ALA A 63 5.42 -0.42 -11.95
N PRO A 64 4.62 -1.46 -11.64
CA PRO A 64 4.77 -2.34 -10.46
C PRO A 64 6.19 -2.81 -10.15
N ASP A 65 6.87 -3.34 -11.16
CA ASP A 65 8.22 -3.92 -11.08
C ASP A 65 9.30 -2.87 -10.78
N ILE A 66 9.11 -1.64 -11.24
CA ILE A 66 10.09 -0.54 -11.05
C ILE A 66 9.86 0.19 -9.72
N HIS A 67 8.60 0.32 -9.30
CA HIS A 67 8.20 1.28 -8.28
C HIS A 67 7.68 0.69 -6.98
N GLN A 68 6.92 -0.42 -7.03
CA GLN A 68 6.27 -1.01 -5.87
C GLN A 68 6.97 -2.29 -5.42
N GLN A 69 7.43 -3.12 -6.35
CA GLN A 69 8.19 -4.33 -6.02
C GLN A 69 9.43 -4.01 -5.16
N PRO A 70 10.28 -3.02 -5.48
CA PRO A 70 11.43 -2.70 -4.62
C PRO A 70 11.02 -2.19 -3.23
N VAL A 71 9.89 -1.47 -3.13
CA VAL A 71 9.34 -1.02 -1.84
C VAL A 71 8.91 -2.23 -1.00
N PHE A 72 8.16 -3.15 -1.61
CA PHE A 72 7.70 -4.37 -0.94
C PHE A 72 8.88 -5.22 -0.47
N GLU A 73 9.90 -5.43 -1.31
CA GLU A 73 11.08 -6.23 -0.98
C GLU A 73 11.90 -5.60 0.16
N GLN A 74 12.10 -4.27 0.14
CA GLN A 74 12.96 -3.57 1.10
C GLN A 74 12.25 -3.11 2.39
N SER A 75 10.91 -3.10 2.41
CA SER A 75 10.14 -2.63 3.57
C SER A 75 10.49 -3.42 4.85
N PRO A 76 10.86 -2.77 5.97
CA PRO A 76 11.19 -3.42 7.24
C PRO A 76 9.96 -3.62 8.14
N VAL A 77 8.76 -3.35 7.63
CA VAL A 77 7.49 -3.44 8.37
C VAL A 77 6.55 -4.43 7.70
N ASP A 78 5.52 -4.85 8.44
CA ASP A 78 4.43 -5.62 7.88
C ASP A 78 3.84 -4.91 6.66
N THR A 79 3.90 -5.60 5.52
CA THR A 79 3.52 -5.01 4.24
C THR A 79 2.54 -5.93 3.51
N THR A 80 1.38 -5.38 3.17
CA THR A 80 0.41 -5.99 2.25
C THR A 80 0.47 -5.25 0.93
N TRP A 81 0.83 -5.95 -0.15
CA TRP A 81 0.85 -5.41 -1.50
C TRP A 81 -0.26 -6.02 -2.35
N LEU A 82 -1.19 -5.17 -2.78
CA LEU A 82 -2.30 -5.53 -3.66
C LEU A 82 -2.04 -4.97 -5.06
N ASN A 83 -1.89 -5.86 -6.04
CA ASN A 83 -1.73 -5.49 -7.45
C ASN A 83 -3.02 -5.78 -8.21
N LEU A 84 -3.70 -4.73 -8.69
CA LEU A 84 -4.98 -4.84 -9.39
C LEU A 84 -4.77 -5.12 -10.88
N ARG A 85 -5.29 -6.25 -11.34
CA ARG A 85 -5.27 -6.65 -12.75
C ARG A 85 -6.09 -5.67 -13.59
N GLY A 86 -5.51 -5.22 -14.70
CA GLY A 86 -6.15 -4.32 -15.67
C GLY A 86 -6.20 -2.84 -15.24
N ALA A 87 -5.68 -2.49 -14.06
CA ALA A 87 -5.69 -1.12 -13.60
C ALA A 87 -4.54 -0.30 -14.18
N THR A 88 -4.89 0.83 -14.79
CA THR A 88 -3.95 1.85 -15.29
C THR A 88 -3.59 2.86 -14.18
N HIS A 89 -2.64 3.76 -14.45
CA HIS A 89 -2.21 4.79 -13.49
C HIS A 89 -3.33 5.71 -12.98
N LEU A 90 -4.40 5.87 -13.77
CA LEU A 90 -5.51 6.76 -13.44
C LEU A 90 -6.70 6.02 -12.82
N ALA A 91 -6.61 4.70 -12.64
CA ALA A 91 -7.66 3.88 -12.03
C ALA A 91 -8.13 4.37 -10.65
N PRO A 92 -7.27 4.97 -9.78
CA PRO A 92 -7.72 5.52 -8.51
C PRO A 92 -8.43 6.88 -8.61
N MET A 93 -8.38 7.57 -9.76
CA MET A 93 -8.89 8.93 -9.85
C MET A 93 -10.41 9.02 -9.62
N GLN A 94 -10.85 10.16 -9.11
CA GLN A 94 -12.25 10.53 -8.83
C GLN A 94 -12.90 9.74 -7.69
N THR A 95 -13.03 8.42 -7.83
CA THR A 95 -13.80 7.57 -6.89
C THR A 95 -12.92 6.65 -6.04
N GLY A 96 -11.62 6.56 -6.32
CA GLY A 96 -10.75 5.54 -5.74
C GLY A 96 -10.83 4.18 -6.44
N GLY A 97 -11.81 3.98 -7.33
CA GLY A 97 -12.01 2.72 -8.05
C GLY A 97 -12.08 1.51 -7.11
N SER A 98 -11.55 0.37 -7.56
CA SER A 98 -11.51 -0.86 -6.75
C SER A 98 -10.57 -0.76 -5.53
N TYR A 99 -9.77 0.30 -5.40
CA TYR A 99 -8.91 0.52 -4.24
C TYR A 99 -9.68 1.08 -3.03
N LEU A 100 -10.82 1.75 -3.25
CA LEU A 100 -11.60 2.41 -2.19
C LEU A 100 -11.98 1.46 -1.05
N GLY A 101 -12.47 0.27 -1.38
CA GLY A 101 -12.87 -0.75 -0.42
C GLY A 101 -11.71 -1.22 0.46
N PRO A 102 -10.64 -1.79 -0.14
CA PRO A 102 -9.44 -2.19 0.61
C PRO A 102 -8.82 -1.06 1.44
N MET A 103 -8.72 0.17 0.91
CA MET A 103 -8.19 1.29 1.69
C MET A 103 -9.04 1.60 2.91
N THR A 104 -10.36 1.62 2.76
CA THR A 104 -11.28 1.89 3.87
C THR A 104 -11.21 0.79 4.93
N ALA A 105 -11.22 -0.47 4.49
CA ALA A 105 -11.07 -1.63 5.37
C ALA A 105 -9.76 -1.61 6.16
N TRP A 106 -8.65 -1.24 5.51
CA TRP A 106 -7.35 -1.11 6.14
C TRP A 106 -7.33 -0.02 7.22
N LEU A 107 -7.86 1.16 6.91
CA LEU A 107 -7.95 2.25 7.89
C LEU A 107 -8.81 1.87 9.08
N ARG A 108 -9.96 1.21 8.86
CA ARG A 108 -10.79 0.70 9.97
C ARG A 108 -10.00 -0.27 10.83
N TRP A 109 -9.33 -1.22 10.20
CA TRP A 109 -8.63 -2.27 10.92
C TRP A 109 -7.50 -1.72 11.79
N ILE A 110 -6.64 -0.88 11.21
CA ILE A 110 -5.46 -0.36 11.92
C ILE A 110 -5.80 0.83 12.81
N LEU A 111 -6.58 1.79 12.34
CA LEU A 111 -6.83 3.04 13.07
C LEU A 111 -8.00 2.96 14.03
N TRP A 112 -8.91 1.98 13.95
CA TRP A 112 -9.99 1.79 14.92
C TRP A 112 -9.88 0.50 15.74
N ASP A 113 -8.80 -0.26 15.58
CA ASP A 113 -8.64 -1.59 16.19
C ASP A 113 -9.85 -2.50 15.88
N ASP A 114 -10.46 -2.32 14.71
CA ASP A 114 -11.64 -3.08 14.28
C ASP A 114 -11.18 -4.39 13.62
N PRO A 115 -11.37 -5.56 14.23
CA PRO A 115 -10.89 -6.81 13.66
C PRO A 115 -11.73 -7.30 12.47
N VAL A 116 -12.92 -6.72 12.25
CA VAL A 116 -13.88 -7.18 11.22
C VAL A 116 -13.27 -7.19 9.80
N PRO A 117 -12.46 -6.20 9.37
CA PRO A 117 -11.89 -6.19 8.02
C PRO A 117 -10.63 -7.05 7.88
N ALA A 118 -10.04 -7.59 8.96
CA ALA A 118 -8.81 -8.37 8.89
C ALA A 118 -8.87 -9.55 7.89
N PRO A 119 -9.96 -10.34 7.80
CA PRO A 119 -10.09 -11.42 6.81
C PRO A 119 -10.08 -10.96 5.35
N LEU A 120 -10.20 -9.65 5.08
CA LEU A 120 -10.00 -9.11 3.73
C LEU A 120 -8.55 -9.28 3.27
N PHE A 121 -7.59 -9.18 4.19
CA PHE A 121 -6.15 -9.19 3.92
C PHE A 121 -5.45 -10.43 4.46
N GLU A 122 -5.92 -11.02 5.56
CA GLU A 122 -5.23 -12.07 6.31
C GLU A 122 -5.75 -13.49 6.09
N GLY A 123 -4.90 -14.47 6.41
CA GLY A 123 -5.17 -15.90 6.23
C GLY A 123 -4.90 -16.41 4.82
N ASP A 124 -4.76 -17.73 4.67
CA ASP A 124 -4.50 -18.36 3.37
C ASP A 124 -5.67 -18.18 2.39
N ASN A 125 -6.88 -18.03 2.93
CA ASN A 125 -8.11 -17.81 2.18
C ASN A 125 -8.66 -16.37 2.37
N CYS A 126 -7.79 -15.37 2.43
CA CYS A 126 -8.24 -13.98 2.56
C CYS A 126 -9.21 -13.62 1.43
N VAL A 127 -10.18 -12.73 1.68
CA VAL A 127 -11.23 -12.44 0.67
C VAL A 127 -10.61 -11.91 -0.63
N LEU A 128 -9.57 -11.06 -0.57
CA LEU A 128 -8.88 -10.58 -1.78
C LEU A 128 -8.01 -11.65 -2.44
N CYS A 129 -7.50 -12.63 -1.68
CA CYS A 129 -6.69 -13.73 -2.18
C CYS A 129 -7.49 -14.66 -3.11
N GLN A 130 -8.81 -14.70 -2.93
CA GLN A 130 -9.73 -15.52 -3.73
C GLN A 130 -10.28 -14.79 -4.96
N GLN A 131 -9.94 -13.51 -5.15
CA GLN A 131 -10.43 -12.73 -6.28
C GLN A 131 -9.40 -12.68 -7.41
N ASP A 132 -9.80 -13.09 -8.62
CA ASP A 132 -8.90 -13.21 -9.78
C ASP A 132 -8.30 -11.87 -10.25
N ASN A 133 -8.95 -10.75 -9.90
CA ASN A 133 -8.49 -9.41 -10.25
C ASN A 133 -7.38 -8.90 -9.32
N TRP A 134 -7.07 -9.57 -8.21
CA TRP A 134 -6.00 -9.17 -7.30
C TRP A 134 -4.86 -10.18 -7.30
N THR A 135 -3.63 -9.69 -7.35
CA THR A 135 -2.46 -10.42 -6.86
C THR A 135 -2.09 -9.86 -5.50
N VAL A 136 -2.13 -10.72 -4.48
CA VAL A 136 -1.88 -10.35 -3.08
C VAL A 136 -0.52 -10.89 -2.66
N ASN A 137 0.40 -10.00 -2.30
CA ASN A 137 1.68 -10.34 -1.70
C ASN A 137 1.71 -9.82 -0.27
N ARG A 138 2.15 -10.65 0.67
CA ARG A 138 2.23 -10.27 2.09
C ARG A 138 3.60 -10.60 2.63
N LYS A 139 4.11 -9.68 3.44
CA LYS A 139 5.36 -9.88 4.18
C LYS A 139 5.12 -9.46 5.61
N ALA A 140 5.06 -10.43 6.51
CA ALA A 140 5.16 -10.18 7.94
C ALA A 140 6.64 -10.03 8.29
N GLN A 141 6.98 -9.08 9.15
CA GLN A 141 8.31 -8.98 9.73
C GLN A 141 8.23 -9.56 11.14
N SER A 142 9.04 -10.58 11.38
CA SER A 142 9.23 -11.12 12.72
C SER A 142 9.74 -9.98 13.62
N GLN A 143 9.01 -9.66 14.68
CA GLN A 143 9.47 -8.74 15.73
C GLN A 143 10.76 -9.24 16.38
#